data_AF-A0AAV1D1C3-F1
#
_entry.id   AF-A0AAV1D1C3-F1
#
_cell.length_a   1.000
_cell.length_b   1.000
_cell.length_c   1.000
_cell.angle_alpha   90.00
_cell.angle_beta   90.00
_cell.angle_gamma   90.00
#
_symmetry.space_group_name_H-M   'P 1'
#
loop_
_entity.id
_entity.type
_entity.pdbx_description
1 polymer ?
#
loop_
_entity_poly.entity_id
_entity_poly.type
_entity_poly.pdbx_seq_one_letter_code
_entity_poly.pdbx_strand_id
1 'polypeptide(L)'
;MAENDNAGSSRTTNPLLLRVADHLKEEEGNKNQRPQEPWQAHYLKSIVYAGLYSIVTSFSLISSISGGRLSSVDVLVLGFANLVADGISMGFGDFISTSLGRDMAENERSLTKWEVANHRRHEEHELLQKYRDLGMNSDAAAVVTILSTYMDILVGEKMVNEKGMLPPDQSADQKPWKNGLVTFLAFLVFGFAPLLAFTILIPFTPNSKINGIESCSDSLDVVTLTMRS
;
A
#
# COMPACT_ATOMS: atom_id res chain seq x y z
N MET A 1 -1.42 -5.00 57.43
CA MET A 1 -1.09 -6.38 57.05
C MET A 1 -1.48 -6.52 55.58
N ALA A 2 -0.47 -6.53 54.70
CA ALA A 2 -0.43 -6.81 53.24
C ALA A 2 -1.35 -5.98 52.31
N GLU A 3 -0.90 -5.21 51.31
CA GLU A 3 0.16 -5.32 50.28
C GLU A 3 -0.19 -6.19 49.06
N ASN A 4 0.09 -5.62 47.87
CA ASN A 4 0.17 -6.19 46.51
C ASN A 4 -1.12 -6.48 45.72
N ASP A 5 -1.24 -6.22 44.40
CA ASP A 5 -0.35 -5.64 43.39
C ASP A 5 -1.20 -5.40 42.12
N ASN A 6 -1.15 -4.22 41.47
CA ASN A 6 -1.21 -4.19 40.01
C ASN A 6 -0.55 -2.91 39.47
N ALA A 7 0.56 -3.15 38.79
CA ALA A 7 1.51 -2.16 38.31
C ALA A 7 1.02 -1.41 37.07
N GLY A 8 1.24 -0.10 37.09
CA GLY A 8 1.97 0.63 36.06
C GLY A 8 1.63 0.39 34.59
N SER A 9 0.95 1.38 33.99
CA SER A 9 1.43 1.94 32.72
C SER A 9 1.01 3.39 32.60
N SER A 10 1.66 4.25 33.38
CA SER A 10 1.69 5.68 33.13
C SER A 10 2.29 5.89 31.74
N ARG A 11 1.45 6.22 30.75
CA ARG A 11 1.89 6.70 29.44
C ARG A 11 2.56 8.06 29.63
N THR A 12 3.83 8.04 30.00
CA THR A 12 4.77 9.14 29.76
C THR A 12 4.85 9.32 28.25
N THR A 13 4.01 10.20 27.70
CA THR A 13 4.17 10.69 26.34
C THR A 13 5.47 11.48 26.32
N ASN A 14 6.52 10.86 25.77
CA ASN A 14 7.79 11.53 25.53
C ASN A 14 7.51 12.82 24.73
N PRO A 15 7.87 14.02 25.24
CA PRO A 15 7.61 15.28 24.54
C PRO A 15 8.36 15.35 23.20
N LEU A 16 9.38 14.49 23.00
CA LEU A 16 10.05 14.30 21.72
C LEU A 16 9.18 13.60 20.66
N LEU A 17 8.32 12.66 21.04
CA LEU A 17 7.43 11.98 20.09
C LEU A 17 6.29 12.89 19.66
N LEU A 18 5.82 13.76 20.57
CA LEU A 18 4.85 14.81 20.26
C LEU A 18 5.48 15.88 19.36
N ARG A 19 6.70 16.32 19.65
CA ARG A 19 7.43 17.29 18.80
C ARG A 19 7.81 16.74 17.43
N VAL A 20 8.15 15.46 17.33
CA VAL A 20 8.40 14.82 16.02
C VAL A 20 7.08 14.68 15.25
N ALA A 21 5.96 14.39 15.91
CA ALA A 21 4.64 14.40 15.27
C ALA A 21 4.20 15.82 14.85
N ASP A 22 4.55 16.84 15.63
CA ASP A 22 4.25 18.25 15.33
C ASP A 22 5.14 18.77 14.18
N HIS A 23 6.43 18.42 14.15
CA HIS A 23 7.32 18.77 13.04
C HIS A 23 6.98 18.07 11.72
N LEU A 24 6.24 16.95 11.75
CA LEU A 24 5.67 16.34 10.54
C LEU A 24 4.35 17.01 10.10
N LYS A 25 3.76 17.89 10.91
CA LYS A 25 2.54 18.65 10.60
C LYS A 25 2.81 20.10 10.20
N GLU A 26 4.05 20.58 10.33
CA GLU A 26 4.40 21.99 10.16
C GLU A 26 4.94 22.34 8.75
N GLU A 27 4.34 21.75 7.72
CA GLU A 27 4.32 22.33 6.36
C GLU A 27 2.86 22.67 5.97
N GLU A 28 2.14 23.40 6.82
CA GLU A 28 0.87 24.03 6.43
C GLU A 28 1.13 25.36 5.71
N GLY A 29 1.26 25.26 4.39
CA GLY A 29 1.19 26.39 3.48
C GLY A 29 -0.16 27.13 3.55
N ASN A 30 -0.07 28.46 3.55
CA ASN A 30 -1.07 29.46 3.13
C ASN A 30 -2.57 29.06 3.14
N LYS A 31 -3.28 29.42 4.21
CA LYS A 31 -4.71 29.10 4.50
C LYS A 31 -5.77 29.78 3.62
N ASN A 32 -5.39 30.37 2.48
CA ASN A 32 -6.30 31.14 1.60
C ASN A 32 -6.64 30.44 0.27
N GLN A 33 -6.36 29.15 0.13
CA GLN A 33 -6.74 28.37 -1.06
C GLN A 33 -7.76 27.31 -0.67
N ARG A 34 -8.78 27.08 -1.51
CA ARG A 34 -9.65 25.90 -1.35
C ARG A 34 -8.73 24.67 -1.27
N PRO A 35 -8.87 23.81 -0.25
CA PRO A 35 -8.18 22.53 -0.24
C PRO A 35 -8.47 21.85 -1.57
N GLN A 36 -7.42 21.61 -2.36
CA GLN A 36 -7.56 20.85 -3.59
C GLN A 36 -8.07 19.47 -3.19
N GLU A 37 -9.18 19.03 -3.79
CA GLU A 37 -9.60 17.62 -3.75
C GLU A 37 -8.34 16.79 -4.03
N PRO A 38 -7.91 15.88 -3.13
CA PRO A 38 -6.68 15.14 -3.33
C PRO A 38 -6.88 14.23 -4.55
N TRP A 39 -6.45 14.73 -5.70
CA TRP A 39 -6.42 13.99 -6.95
C TRP A 39 -5.72 12.66 -6.68
N GLN A 40 -6.49 11.58 -6.74
CA GLN A 40 -6.00 10.21 -6.84
C GLN A 40 -5.03 9.78 -5.73
N ALA A 41 -5.29 10.17 -4.48
CA ALA A 41 -4.51 9.72 -3.32
C ALA A 41 -4.31 8.18 -3.28
N HIS A 42 -5.31 7.42 -3.76
CA HIS A 42 -5.19 5.97 -3.87
C HIS A 42 -4.12 5.54 -4.86
N TYR A 43 -4.16 6.04 -6.09
CA TYR A 43 -3.17 5.71 -7.12
C TYR A 43 -1.78 6.21 -6.75
N LEU A 44 -1.66 7.42 -6.18
CA LEU A 44 -0.38 7.95 -5.73
C LEU A 44 0.23 7.10 -4.61
N LYS A 45 -0.58 6.68 -3.64
CA LYS A 45 -0.14 5.77 -2.57
C LYS A 45 0.32 4.43 -3.13
N SER A 46 -0.44 3.83 -4.05
CA SER A 46 -0.07 2.57 -4.69
C SER A 46 1.21 2.69 -5.53
N ILE A 47 1.38 3.79 -6.28
CA ILE A 47 2.57 4.06 -7.09
C ILE A 47 3.81 4.21 -6.21
N VAL A 48 3.74 5.01 -5.14
CA VAL A 48 4.89 5.24 -4.24
C VAL A 48 5.26 3.94 -3.52
N TYR A 49 4.27 3.19 -3.04
CA TYR A 49 4.51 1.91 -2.36
C TYR A 49 5.14 0.87 -3.31
N ALA A 50 4.55 0.69 -4.49
CA ALA A 50 5.06 -0.24 -5.51
C ALA A 50 6.46 0.18 -6.00
N GLY A 51 6.69 1.47 -6.22
CA GLY A 51 7.98 2.01 -6.66
C GLY A 51 9.09 1.80 -5.63
N LEU A 52 8.85 2.15 -4.37
CA LEU A 52 9.83 1.93 -3.29
C LEU A 52 10.16 0.46 -3.11
N TYR A 53 9.14 -0.41 -3.10
CA TYR A 53 9.36 -1.85 -2.98
C TYR A 53 10.19 -2.38 -4.16
N SER A 54 9.87 -1.97 -5.37
CA SER A 54 10.58 -2.40 -6.59
C SER A 54 12.06 -2.00 -6.59
N ILE A 55 12.38 -0.78 -6.15
CA ILE A 55 13.76 -0.29 -6.05
C ILE A 55 14.56 -1.10 -5.02
N VAL A 56 14.01 -1.31 -3.83
CA VAL A 56 14.69 -2.03 -2.74
C VAL A 56 14.92 -3.50 -3.13
N THR A 57 13.91 -4.16 -3.69
CA THR A 57 14.00 -5.57 -4.10
C THR A 57 15.00 -5.75 -5.24
N SER A 58 14.96 -4.87 -6.26
CA SER A 58 15.91 -4.93 -7.38
C SER A 58 17.35 -4.64 -6.93
N PHE A 59 17.56 -3.68 -6.02
CA PHE A 59 18.89 -3.39 -5.47
C PHE A 59 19.45 -4.56 -4.65
N SER A 60 18.63 -5.15 -3.78
CA SER A 60 18.99 -6.33 -3.00
C SER A 60 19.39 -7.50 -3.90
N LEU A 61 18.60 -7.76 -4.94
CA LEU A 61 18.86 -8.81 -5.92
C LEU A 61 20.17 -8.57 -6.67
N ILE A 62 20.38 -7.38 -7.23
CA ILE A 62 21.62 -7.03 -7.94
C ILE A 62 22.83 -7.14 -7.01
N SER A 63 22.73 -6.67 -5.77
CA SER A 63 23.81 -6.78 -4.77
C SER A 63 24.13 -8.23 -4.43
N SER A 64 23.12 -9.10 -4.31
CA SER A 64 23.30 -10.52 -4.03
C SER A 64 24.02 -11.24 -5.18
N ILE A 65 23.56 -11.02 -6.41
CA ILE A 65 24.12 -11.64 -7.62
C ILE A 65 25.55 -11.13 -7.88
N SER A 66 25.80 -9.83 -7.66
CA SER A 66 27.15 -9.24 -7.81
C SER A 66 28.15 -9.80 -6.81
N GLY A 67 27.72 -10.18 -5.60
CA GLY A 67 28.58 -10.89 -4.64
C GLY A 67 28.95 -12.30 -5.10
N GLY A 68 28.10 -12.93 -5.92
CA GLY A 68 28.30 -14.27 -6.47
C GLY A 68 29.20 -14.37 -7.70
N ARG A 69 29.81 -13.26 -8.16
CA ARG A 69 30.68 -13.22 -9.37
C ARG A 69 30.03 -13.73 -10.66
N LEU A 70 28.71 -13.55 -10.79
CA LEU A 70 27.96 -13.87 -12.02
C LEU A 70 28.26 -12.86 -13.14
N SER A 71 28.06 -13.28 -14.39
CA SER A 71 28.23 -12.38 -15.54
C SER A 71 27.22 -11.24 -15.49
N SER A 72 27.59 -10.07 -16.00
CA SER A 72 26.69 -8.91 -16.11
C SER A 72 25.41 -9.23 -16.89
N VAL A 73 25.49 -10.17 -17.85
CA VAL A 73 24.33 -10.65 -18.62
C VAL A 73 23.38 -11.47 -17.73
N ASP A 74 23.92 -12.33 -16.88
CA ASP A 74 23.13 -13.16 -15.96
C ASP A 74 22.38 -12.30 -14.94
N VAL A 75 23.03 -11.24 -14.43
CA VAL A 75 22.41 -10.25 -13.53
C VAL A 75 21.22 -9.57 -14.19
N LEU A 76 21.36 -9.18 -15.46
CA LEU A 76 20.31 -8.48 -16.20
C LEU A 76 19.11 -9.39 -16.49
N VAL A 77 19.36 -10.61 -16.93
CA VAL A 77 18.29 -11.58 -17.23
C VAL A 77 17.56 -11.98 -15.95
N LEU A 78 18.28 -12.29 -14.88
CA LEU A 78 17.68 -12.71 -13.61
C LEU A 78 16.93 -11.55 -12.93
N GLY A 79 17.50 -10.33 -12.98
CA GLY A 79 16.86 -9.12 -12.48
C GLY A 79 15.57 -8.78 -13.22
N PHE A 80 15.59 -8.85 -14.56
CA PHE A 80 14.41 -8.61 -15.37
C PHE A 80 13.32 -9.68 -15.15
N ALA A 81 13.69 -10.96 -15.10
CA ALA A 81 12.76 -12.05 -14.83
C ALA A 81 12.08 -11.89 -13.47
N ASN A 82 12.84 -11.57 -12.42
CA ASN A 82 12.29 -11.31 -11.09
C ASN A 82 11.35 -10.10 -11.09
N LEU A 83 11.75 -9.02 -11.77
CA LEU A 83 10.93 -7.81 -11.86
C LEU A 83 9.57 -8.07 -12.52
N VAL A 84 9.55 -8.83 -13.62
CA VAL A 84 8.30 -9.18 -14.29
C VAL A 84 7.44 -10.09 -13.41
N ALA A 85 8.04 -11.08 -12.74
CA ALA A 85 7.33 -11.98 -11.82
C ALA A 85 6.67 -11.21 -10.66
N ASP A 86 7.42 -10.34 -9.99
CA ASP A 86 6.93 -9.51 -8.88
C ASP A 86 5.87 -8.53 -9.34
N GLY A 87 6.06 -7.92 -10.52
CA GLY A 87 5.07 -7.03 -11.13
C GLY A 87 3.75 -7.74 -11.39
N ILE A 88 3.77 -8.92 -12.02
CA ILE A 88 2.56 -9.71 -12.30
C ILE A 88 1.85 -10.04 -10.99
N SER A 89 2.60 -10.44 -9.95
CA SER A 89 2.04 -10.75 -8.63
C SER A 89 1.33 -9.53 -8.00
N MET A 90 1.95 -8.35 -8.01
CA MET A 90 1.34 -7.12 -7.50
C MET A 90 0.12 -6.68 -8.31
N GLY A 91 0.21 -6.67 -9.65
CA GLY A 91 -0.91 -6.29 -10.50
C GLY A 91 -2.10 -7.24 -10.39
N PHE A 92 -1.85 -8.55 -10.28
CA PHE A 92 -2.87 -9.55 -10.08
C PHE A 92 -3.47 -9.49 -8.66
N GLY A 93 -2.64 -9.21 -7.65
CA GLY A 93 -3.08 -8.97 -6.27
C GLY A 93 -4.06 -7.80 -6.18
N ASP A 94 -3.74 -6.68 -6.82
CA ASP A 94 -4.62 -5.50 -6.88
C ASP A 94 -5.91 -5.78 -7.64
N PHE A 95 -5.84 -6.56 -8.73
CA PHE A 95 -7.02 -6.99 -9.47
C PHE A 95 -7.96 -7.83 -8.60
N ILE A 96 -7.44 -8.86 -7.92
CA ILE A 96 -8.23 -9.70 -7.02
C ILE A 96 -8.78 -8.87 -5.88
N SER A 97 -7.95 -8.04 -5.24
CA SER A 97 -8.36 -7.20 -4.12
C SER A 97 -9.51 -6.27 -4.49
N THR A 98 -9.44 -5.64 -5.67
CA THR A 98 -10.52 -4.76 -6.16
C THR A 98 -11.78 -5.56 -6.50
N SER A 99 -11.65 -6.74 -7.10
CA SER A 99 -12.79 -7.61 -7.40
C SER A 99 -13.49 -8.09 -6.12
N LEU A 100 -12.72 -8.57 -5.14
CA LEU A 100 -13.24 -9.02 -3.85
C LEU A 100 -13.89 -7.87 -3.09
N GLY A 101 -13.27 -6.68 -3.08
CA GLY A 101 -13.86 -5.51 -2.45
C GLY A 101 -15.23 -5.15 -3.03
N ARG A 102 -15.38 -5.25 -4.36
CA ARG A 102 -16.66 -5.02 -5.03
C ARG A 102 -17.70 -6.08 -4.70
N ASP A 103 -17.32 -7.36 -4.74
CA ASP A 103 -18.25 -8.46 -4.46
C ASP A 103 -18.67 -8.47 -2.98
N MET A 104 -17.75 -8.13 -2.07
CA MET A 104 -18.04 -7.92 -0.65
C MET A 104 -18.99 -6.75 -0.44
N ALA A 105 -18.77 -5.61 -1.09
CA ALA A 105 -19.64 -4.44 -0.96
C ALA A 105 -21.07 -4.72 -1.46
N GLU A 106 -21.23 -5.48 -2.55
CA GLU A 106 -22.54 -5.88 -3.07
C GLU A 106 -23.24 -6.86 -2.13
N ASN A 107 -22.52 -7.87 -1.64
CA ASN A 107 -23.05 -8.81 -0.67
C ASN A 107 -23.49 -8.09 0.62
N GLU A 108 -22.66 -7.20 1.14
CA GLU A 108 -22.95 -6.42 2.34
C GLU A 108 -24.16 -5.51 2.15
N ARG A 109 -24.31 -4.90 0.96
CA ARG A 109 -25.51 -4.13 0.62
C ARG A 109 -26.76 -4.99 0.66
N SER A 110 -26.71 -6.21 0.14
CA SER A 110 -27.86 -7.14 0.13
C SER A 110 -28.26 -7.55 1.55
N LEU A 111 -27.29 -7.83 2.42
CA LEU A 111 -27.51 -8.14 3.83
C LEU A 111 -28.11 -6.95 4.57
N THR A 112 -27.53 -5.76 4.36
CA THR A 112 -28.01 -4.51 4.97
C THR A 112 -29.44 -4.19 4.52
N LYS A 113 -29.77 -4.41 3.24
CA LYS A 113 -31.15 -4.26 2.73
C LYS A 113 -32.12 -5.18 3.46
N TRP A 114 -31.73 -6.43 3.71
CA TRP A 114 -32.56 -7.38 4.45
C TRP A 114 -32.72 -6.96 5.93
N GLU A 115 -31.64 -6.53 6.58
CA GLU A 115 -31.67 -6.04 7.97
C GLU A 115 -32.60 -4.84 8.13
N VAL A 116 -32.44 -3.83 7.28
CA VAL A 116 -33.25 -2.60 7.32
C VAL A 116 -34.72 -2.90 7.03
N ALA A 117 -35.01 -3.81 6.10
CA ALA A 117 -36.38 -4.22 5.80
C ALA A 117 -37.04 -4.96 6.98
N ASN A 118 -36.28 -5.80 7.70
CA ASN A 118 -36.82 -6.65 8.77
C ASN A 118 -36.81 -5.98 10.15
N HIS A 119 -35.90 -5.02 10.38
CA HIS A 119 -35.70 -4.34 11.66
C HIS A 119 -35.88 -2.82 11.60
N ARG A 120 -36.72 -2.33 10.68
CA ARG A 120 -36.91 -0.89 10.40
C ARG A 120 -37.11 0.01 11.63
N ARG A 121 -37.91 -0.41 12.61
CA ARG A 121 -38.12 0.38 13.84
C ARG A 121 -36.85 0.55 14.67
N HIS A 122 -35.96 -0.45 14.65
CA HIS A 122 -34.69 -0.39 15.36
C HIS A 122 -33.77 0.63 14.70
N GLU A 123 -33.65 0.57 13.37
CA GLU A 123 -32.85 1.50 12.56
C GLU A 123 -33.32 2.96 12.73
N GLU A 124 -34.63 3.18 12.75
CA GLU A 124 -35.24 4.49 13.02
C GLU A 124 -34.81 5.06 14.38
N HIS A 125 -34.74 4.21 15.41
CA HIS A 125 -34.32 4.63 16.74
C HIS A 125 -32.83 4.94 16.82
N GLU A 126 -31.97 4.14 16.17
CA GLU A 126 -30.52 4.38 16.12
C GLU A 126 -30.21 5.67 15.36
N LEU A 127 -30.87 5.88 14.22
CA LEU A 127 -30.71 7.09 13.44
C LEU A 127 -31.17 8.34 14.20
N LEU A 128 -32.28 8.24 14.95
CA LEU A 128 -32.76 9.31 15.81
C LEU A 128 -31.77 9.66 16.92
N GLN A 129 -31.19 8.64 17.57
CA GLN A 129 -30.19 8.84 18.61
C GLN A 129 -28.94 9.51 18.03
N LYS A 130 -28.49 9.07 16.86
CA LYS A 130 -27.35 9.67 16.16
C LYS A 130 -27.58 11.16 15.86
N TYR A 131 -28.73 11.53 15.32
CA TYR A 131 -29.03 12.95 15.05
C TYR A 131 -29.10 13.79 16.33
N ARG A 132 -29.58 13.21 17.43
CA ARG A 132 -29.54 13.87 18.75
C ARG A 132 -28.12 14.05 19.27
N ASP A 133 -27.26 13.05 19.09
CA ASP A 133 -25.84 13.12 19.47
C ASP A 133 -25.07 14.17 18.65
N LEU A 134 -25.50 14.41 17.40
CA LEU A 134 -25.02 15.51 16.56
C LEU A 134 -25.59 16.89 16.95
N GLY A 135 -26.52 16.95 17.90
CA GLY A 135 -27.10 18.19 18.44
C GLY A 135 -28.47 18.59 17.88
N MET A 136 -29.12 17.76 17.05
CA MET A 136 -30.49 18.02 16.59
C MET A 136 -31.51 17.58 17.64
N ASN A 137 -32.16 18.54 18.30
CA ASN A 137 -33.16 18.26 19.33
C ASN A 137 -34.58 18.09 18.75
N SER A 138 -35.20 19.15 18.22
CA SER A 138 -36.59 19.12 17.73
C SER A 138 -36.73 18.49 16.35
N ASP A 139 -35.71 18.67 15.51
CA ASP A 139 -35.84 18.42 14.07
C ASP A 139 -35.44 16.98 13.70
N ALA A 140 -34.74 16.27 14.61
CA ALA A 140 -34.25 14.91 14.38
C ALA A 140 -35.39 13.95 14.05
N ALA A 141 -36.52 14.05 14.74
CA ALA A 141 -37.67 13.19 14.50
C ALA A 141 -38.30 13.40 13.12
N ALA A 142 -38.39 14.65 12.66
CA ALA A 142 -38.91 14.98 11.34
C ALA A 142 -37.96 14.46 10.24
N VAL A 143 -36.66 14.67 10.40
CA VAL A 143 -35.64 14.20 9.44
C VAL A 143 -35.62 12.68 9.36
N VAL A 144 -35.60 11.98 10.48
CA VAL A 144 -35.63 10.50 10.50
C VAL A 144 -36.90 9.98 9.83
N THR A 145 -38.06 10.58 10.08
CA THR A 145 -39.31 10.15 9.42
C THR A 145 -39.23 10.28 7.90
N ILE A 146 -38.64 11.38 7.41
CA ILE A 146 -38.43 11.60 5.97
C ILE A 146 -37.43 10.59 5.42
N LEU A 147 -36.26 10.43 6.05
CA LEU A 147 -35.20 9.51 5.61
C LEU A 147 -35.68 8.07 5.61
N SER A 148 -36.45 7.67 6.62
CA SER A 148 -36.96 6.31 6.73
C SER A 148 -37.93 5.96 5.60
N THR A 149 -38.63 6.94 5.02
CA THR A 149 -39.47 6.70 3.83
C THR A 149 -38.67 6.11 2.66
N TYR A 150 -37.37 6.41 2.58
CA TYR A 150 -36.48 5.96 1.51
C TYR A 150 -35.55 4.85 1.99
N MET A 151 -35.88 3.61 1.65
CA MET A 151 -35.10 2.43 2.06
C MET A 151 -33.66 2.48 1.57
N ASP A 152 -33.40 2.96 0.36
CA ASP A 152 -32.04 3.08 -0.17
C ASP A 152 -31.19 4.10 0.61
N ILE A 153 -31.80 5.17 1.13
CA ILE A 153 -31.10 6.18 1.94
C ILE A 153 -30.75 5.59 3.31
N LEU A 154 -31.68 4.87 3.96
CA LEU A 154 -31.39 4.17 5.21
C LEU A 154 -30.27 3.13 5.07
N VAL A 155 -30.31 2.34 3.99
CA VAL A 155 -29.27 1.35 3.71
C VAL A 155 -27.93 2.03 3.47
N GLY A 156 -27.90 3.12 2.69
CA GLY A 156 -26.68 3.89 2.46
C GLY A 156 -26.12 4.49 3.75
N GLU A 157 -26.98 5.08 4.58
CA GLU A 157 -26.60 5.66 5.87
C GLU A 157 -26.03 4.60 6.81
N LYS A 158 -26.64 3.42 6.88
CA LYS A 158 -26.15 2.29 7.67
C LYS A 158 -24.80 1.78 7.16
N MET A 159 -24.68 1.58 5.84
CA MET A 159 -23.42 1.13 5.22
C MET A 159 -22.26 2.10 5.51
N VAL A 160 -22.48 3.41 5.37
CA VAL A 160 -21.44 4.41 5.54
C VAL A 160 -21.08 4.60 7.01
N ASN A 161 -22.06 4.75 7.89
CA ASN A 161 -21.79 5.19 9.26
C ASN A 161 -21.53 4.06 10.25
N GLU A 162 -22.15 2.90 10.07
CA GLU A 162 -21.93 1.76 10.96
C GLU A 162 -20.87 0.81 10.40
N LYS A 163 -20.96 0.52 9.09
CA LYS A 163 -20.09 -0.47 8.45
C LYS A 163 -18.83 0.16 7.83
N GLY A 164 -18.75 1.49 7.74
CA GLY A 164 -17.61 2.19 7.16
C GLY A 164 -17.39 1.90 5.66
N MET A 165 -18.42 1.39 4.98
CA MET A 165 -18.37 0.99 3.58
C MET A 165 -19.15 1.97 2.72
N LEU A 166 -18.54 2.43 1.64
CA LEU A 166 -19.27 3.19 0.63
C LEU A 166 -20.17 2.23 -0.16
N PRO A 167 -21.40 2.64 -0.48
CA PRO A 167 -22.28 1.81 -1.28
C PRO A 167 -21.66 1.56 -2.67
N PRO A 168 -21.88 0.36 -3.25
CA PRO A 168 -21.22 -0.10 -4.46
C PRO A 168 -21.49 0.79 -5.67
N ASP A 169 -22.59 1.56 -5.67
CA ASP A 169 -22.94 2.51 -6.72
C ASP A 169 -22.03 3.74 -6.79
N GLN A 170 -21.47 4.19 -5.66
CA GLN A 170 -20.52 5.31 -5.61
C GLN A 170 -19.07 4.88 -5.88
N SER A 171 -18.78 3.58 -5.78
CA SER A 171 -17.43 3.01 -5.95
C SER A 171 -17.25 2.23 -7.26
N ALA A 172 -18.33 2.03 -8.02
CA ALA A 172 -18.38 1.21 -9.24
C ALA A 172 -17.61 1.75 -10.47
N ASP A 173 -17.14 2.99 -10.47
CA ASP A 173 -16.44 3.55 -11.64
C ASP A 173 -15.02 3.02 -11.84
N GLN A 174 -14.47 2.29 -10.86
CA GLN A 174 -13.14 1.70 -10.97
C GLN A 174 -13.21 0.27 -11.50
N LYS A 175 -12.97 0.12 -12.82
CA LYS A 175 -12.84 -1.21 -13.45
C LYS A 175 -11.63 -1.94 -12.83
N PRO A 176 -11.80 -3.13 -12.19
CA PRO A 176 -10.72 -3.82 -11.47
C PRO A 176 -9.45 -4.06 -12.30
N TRP A 177 -9.61 -4.36 -13.59
CA TRP A 177 -8.50 -4.60 -14.50
C TRP A 177 -7.64 -3.36 -14.77
N LYS A 178 -8.24 -2.15 -14.73
CA LYS A 178 -7.50 -0.90 -14.96
C LYS A 178 -6.56 -0.61 -13.80
N ASN A 179 -7.02 -0.83 -12.56
CA ASN A 179 -6.21 -0.59 -11.38
C ASN A 179 -5.02 -1.55 -11.32
N GLY A 180 -5.25 -2.86 -11.53
CA GLY A 180 -4.16 -3.84 -11.57
C GLY A 180 -3.14 -3.56 -12.68
N LEU A 181 -3.59 -3.10 -13.86
CA LEU A 181 -2.69 -2.75 -14.96
C LEU A 181 -1.85 -1.50 -14.66
N VAL A 182 -2.42 -0.49 -14.02
CA VAL A 182 -1.70 0.73 -13.62
C VAL A 182 -0.62 0.39 -12.58
N THR A 183 -0.95 -0.43 -11.57
CA THR A 183 0.04 -0.86 -10.57
C THR A 183 1.15 -1.69 -11.21
N PHE A 184 0.83 -2.61 -12.13
CA PHE A 184 1.81 -3.39 -12.86
C PHE A 184 2.79 -2.51 -13.66
N LEU A 185 2.26 -1.55 -14.42
CA LEU A 185 3.07 -0.64 -15.22
C LEU A 185 3.93 0.29 -14.35
N ALA A 186 3.37 0.80 -13.26
CA ALA A 186 4.15 1.58 -12.30
C ALA A 186 5.30 0.75 -11.72
N PHE A 187 5.03 -0.48 -11.30
CA PHE A 187 6.04 -1.39 -10.76
C PHE A 187 7.18 -1.65 -11.75
N LEU A 188 6.85 -1.91 -13.01
CA LEU A 188 7.85 -2.10 -14.06
C LEU A 188 8.70 -0.83 -14.26
N VAL A 189 8.07 0.33 -14.44
CA VAL A 189 8.79 1.58 -14.73
C VAL A 189 9.77 1.94 -13.61
N PHE A 190 9.35 1.85 -12.35
CA PHE A 190 10.23 2.13 -11.21
C PHE A 190 11.29 1.04 -11.00
N GLY A 191 10.94 -0.22 -11.25
CA GLY A 191 11.87 -1.34 -11.13
C GLY A 191 12.93 -1.42 -12.21
N PHE A 192 12.72 -0.78 -13.36
CA PHE A 192 13.76 -0.61 -14.36
C PHE A 192 14.87 0.36 -13.92
N ALA A 193 14.62 1.26 -12.95
CA ALA A 193 15.61 2.26 -12.56
C ALA A 193 16.92 1.65 -12.00
N PRO A 194 16.90 0.65 -11.10
CA PRO A 194 18.12 -0.03 -10.65
C PRO A 194 18.83 -0.83 -11.74
N LEU A 195 18.08 -1.46 -12.66
CA LEU A 195 18.64 -2.18 -13.82
C LEU A 195 19.37 -1.23 -14.78
N LEU A 196 18.79 -0.06 -15.03
CA LEU A 196 19.41 1.00 -15.82
C LEU A 196 20.65 1.56 -15.12
N ALA A 197 20.58 1.81 -13.81
CA ALA A 197 21.73 2.26 -13.03
C ALA A 197 22.90 1.27 -13.12
N PHE A 198 22.63 -0.04 -13.01
CA PHE A 198 23.65 -1.09 -13.18
C PHE A 198 24.25 -1.09 -14.59
N THR A 199 23.43 -0.98 -15.63
CA THR A 199 23.88 -0.96 -17.03
C THR A 199 24.76 0.25 -17.34
N ILE A 200 24.47 1.42 -16.75
CA ILE A 200 25.26 2.65 -16.91
C ILE A 200 26.54 2.61 -16.05
N LEU A 201 26.53 1.93 -14.90
CA LEU A 201 27.67 1.86 -13.99
C LEU A 201 28.79 0.92 -14.48
N ILE A 202 28.45 -0.17 -15.17
CA ILE A 202 29.43 -1.11 -15.77
C ILE A 202 30.47 -0.40 -16.65
N PRO A 203 30.12 0.46 -17.63
CA PRO A 203 31.09 1.15 -18.45
C PRO A 203 31.87 2.25 -17.71
N PHE A 204 31.37 2.71 -16.55
CA PHE A 204 32.00 3.78 -15.76
C PHE A 204 32.98 3.28 -14.70
N THR A 205 33.07 1.96 -14.49
CA THR A 205 34.21 1.38 -13.76
C THR A 205 35.34 1.25 -14.79
N PRO A 206 36.34 2.16 -14.81
CA PRO A 206 37.47 2.02 -15.71
C PRO A 206 38.11 0.66 -15.43
N ASN A 207 38.04 -0.19 -16.44
CA ASN A 207 38.63 -1.49 -16.49
C ASN A 207 40.15 -1.30 -16.54
N SER A 208 40.81 -0.99 -15.41
CA SER A 208 42.25 -1.12 -15.31
C SER A 208 42.57 -2.60 -15.13
N LYS A 209 42.61 -3.29 -16.28
CA LYS A 209 43.08 -4.66 -16.52
C LYS A 209 42.22 -5.78 -15.95
N ILE A 210 41.34 -6.34 -16.77
CA ILE A 210 41.23 -7.81 -16.86
C ILE A 210 41.04 -8.19 -18.34
N ASN A 211 42.17 -8.50 -18.99
CA ASN A 211 42.19 -9.32 -20.20
C ASN A 211 41.68 -10.71 -19.79
N GLY A 212 40.42 -11.00 -20.12
CA GLY A 212 39.76 -12.27 -19.81
C GLY A 212 40.22 -13.47 -20.64
N ILE A 213 41.52 -13.65 -20.88
CA ILE A 213 42.05 -14.86 -21.54
C ILE A 213 43.22 -15.53 -20.78
N GLU A 214 43.87 -14.91 -19.79
CA GLU A 214 45.07 -15.55 -19.16
C GLU A 214 44.84 -16.23 -17.80
N SER A 215 43.66 -16.15 -17.18
CA SER A 215 43.48 -16.66 -15.81
C SER A 215 43.35 -18.19 -15.67
N CYS A 216 43.65 -18.98 -16.70
CA CYS A 216 43.69 -20.45 -16.61
C CYS A 216 45.09 -21.02 -16.33
N SER A 217 46.16 -20.21 -16.44
CA SER A 217 47.54 -20.67 -16.20
C SER A 217 47.98 -20.59 -14.73
N ASP A 218 47.55 -19.57 -14.00
CA ASP A 218 48.15 -19.27 -12.68
C ASP A 218 47.62 -20.13 -11.53
N SER A 219 46.54 -20.87 -11.73
CA SER A 219 45.99 -21.72 -10.66
C SER A 219 46.71 -23.07 -10.51
N LEU A 220 47.53 -23.49 -11.50
CA LEU A 220 48.31 -24.73 -11.42
C LEU A 220 49.71 -24.54 -10.78
N ASP A 221 50.29 -23.34 -10.87
CA ASP A 221 51.63 -23.10 -10.34
C ASP A 221 51.64 -22.90 -8.81
N VAL A 222 50.58 -22.33 -8.23
CA VAL A 222 50.51 -22.10 -6.77
C VAL A 222 50.35 -23.42 -5.99
N VAL A 223 49.71 -24.44 -6.56
CA VAL A 223 49.53 -25.75 -5.90
C VAL A 223 50.80 -26.61 -5.98
N THR A 224 51.58 -26.46 -7.05
CA THR A 224 52.81 -27.25 -7.26
C THR A 224 53.98 -26.75 -6.38
N LEU A 225 54.02 -25.46 -6.05
CA LEU A 225 55.06 -24.86 -5.21
C LEU A 225 54.92 -25.18 -3.71
N THR A 226 53.72 -25.46 -3.21
CA THR A 226 53.50 -25.83 -1.79
C THR A 226 53.82 -27.30 -1.48
N MET A 227 53.93 -28.18 -2.48
CA MET A 227 54.30 -29.59 -2.27
C MET A 227 55.83 -29.87 -2.37
N ARG A 228 56.66 -28.86 -2.62
CA ARG A 228 58.12 -29.04 -2.80
C ARG A 228 59.00 -28.27 -1.79
N SER A 229 58.43 -27.75 -0.68
CA SER A 229 59.21 -27.21 0.44
C SER A 229 59.18 -28.13 1.65
#